data_AF-A0A7J7F3T6-F1
#
_entry.id   AF-A0A7J7F3T6-F1
#
_cell.length_a   1.000
_cell.length_b   1.000
_cell.length_c   1.000
_cell.angle_alpha   90.00
_cell.angle_beta   90.00
_cell.angle_gamma   90.00
#
_symmetry.space_group_name_H-M   'P 1'
#
loop_
_entity.id
_entity.type
_entity.pdbx_description
1 polymer ?
#
loop_
_entity_poly.entity_id
_entity_poly.type
_entity_poly.pdbx_seq_one_letter_code
_entity_poly.pdbx_strand_id
1 'polypeptide(L)' 'MAMGLNNGHKVTKNVSKLRHSHCCGCLTKHTKFLWDTIQEVCSFTSYKRSTLELLKVSKDKQALKFIKKRVGTHTHAKRK' A
#
# COMPACT_ATOMS: atom_id res chain seq x y z
N MET A 1 25.45 -27.66 10.88
CA MET A 1 25.61 -27.65 9.41
C MET A 1 25.90 -26.22 8.99
N ALA A 2 26.93 -26.02 8.17
CA ALA A 2 27.40 -24.70 7.76
C ALA A 2 26.63 -24.08 6.56
N MET A 3 25.79 -24.88 5.87
CA MET A 3 25.05 -24.47 4.66
C MET A 3 23.58 -24.98 4.68
N GLY A 4 22.64 -24.21 4.08
CA GLY A 4 21.17 -24.36 4.23
C GLY A 4 20.40 -23.08 4.69
N LEU A 5 19.07 -23.12 4.81
CA LEU A 5 18.24 -21.96 5.20
C LEU A 5 18.23 -21.67 6.71
N ASN A 6 18.47 -22.69 7.54
CA ASN A 6 18.44 -22.61 9.00
C ASN A 6 19.79 -23.00 9.59
N ASN A 7 20.84 -22.36 9.08
CA ASN A 7 22.20 -22.64 9.53
C ASN A 7 22.52 -21.85 10.78
N GLY A 8 23.57 -22.29 11.45
CA GLY A 8 24.06 -21.68 12.67
C GLY A 8 23.91 -22.60 13.87
N HIS A 9 24.36 -22.09 15.01
CA HIS A 9 24.29 -22.80 16.26
C HIS A 9 22.85 -22.81 16.78
N LYS A 10 22.38 -23.96 17.28
CA LYS A 10 21.06 -24.05 17.90
C LYS A 10 21.11 -23.29 19.23
N VAL A 11 20.46 -22.13 19.28
CA VAL A 11 20.35 -21.27 20.46
C VAL A 11 18.88 -21.03 20.75
N THR A 12 18.52 -20.94 22.04
CA THR A 12 17.18 -20.53 22.47
C THR A 12 16.95 -19.06 22.09
N LYS A 13 15.97 -18.79 21.23
CA LYS A 13 15.68 -17.42 20.76
C LYS A 13 14.92 -16.63 21.82
N ASN A 14 15.37 -15.41 22.10
CA ASN A 14 14.66 -14.47 22.98
C ASN A 14 13.62 -13.66 22.19
N VAL A 15 12.43 -13.48 22.76
CA VAL A 15 11.40 -12.61 22.18
C VAL A 15 11.63 -11.17 22.66
N SER A 16 12.04 -10.30 21.75
CA SER A 16 12.16 -8.86 22.04
C SER A 16 10.80 -8.18 22.04
N LYS A 17 10.60 -7.17 22.91
CA LYS A 17 9.41 -6.31 22.88
C LYS A 17 9.29 -5.62 21.52
N LEU A 18 8.05 -5.44 21.05
CA LEU A 18 7.77 -4.73 19.80
C LEU A 18 8.18 -3.26 19.95
N ARG A 19 9.00 -2.76 19.03
CA ARG A 19 9.37 -1.33 18.97
C ARG A 19 8.23 -0.50 18.42
N HIS A 20 8.07 0.73 18.94
CA HIS A 20 7.07 1.68 18.46
C HIS A 20 7.18 1.96 16.94
N SER A 21 8.39 1.96 16.38
CA SER A 21 8.63 2.16 14.95
C SER A 21 7.94 1.12 14.06
N HIS A 22 7.66 -0.09 14.56
CA HIS A 22 6.92 -1.11 13.80
C HIS A 22 5.44 -0.78 13.63
N CYS A 23 4.89 0.13 14.45
CA CYS A 23 3.51 0.61 14.34
C CYS A 23 3.39 1.83 13.40
N CYS A 24 4.49 2.31 12.81
CA CYS A 24 4.46 3.41 11.87
C CYS A 24 3.67 3.01 10.61
N GLY A 25 2.69 3.82 10.23
CA GLY A 25 1.79 3.55 9.09
C GLY A 25 0.56 2.70 9.43
N CYS A 26 0.37 2.30 10.69
CA CYS A 26 -0.87 1.65 11.11
C CYS A 26 -2.05 2.64 11.05
N LEU A 27 -3.16 2.19 10.46
CA LEU A 27 -4.39 2.97 10.39
C LEU A 27 -5.09 2.95 11.76
N THR A 28 -5.33 4.12 12.33
CA THR A 28 -6.14 4.26 13.55
C THR A 28 -7.61 4.52 13.20
N LYS A 29 -8.54 4.20 14.11
CA LYS A 29 -9.97 4.46 13.92
C LYS A 29 -10.25 5.93 13.61
N HIS A 30 -9.58 6.83 14.34
CA HIS A 30 -9.72 8.27 14.19
C HIS A 30 -9.21 8.75 12.82
N THR A 31 -8.01 8.33 12.39
CA THR A 31 -7.46 8.72 11.09
C THR A 31 -8.32 8.21 9.92
N LYS A 32 -8.90 7.01 10.04
CA LYS A 32 -9.81 6.48 9.02
C LYS A 32 -11.06 7.35 8.86
N PHE A 33 -11.72 7.67 9.98
CA PHE A 33 -12.91 8.52 9.97
C PHE A 33 -12.66 9.89 9.33
N LEU A 34 -11.54 10.53 9.65
CA LEU A 34 -11.15 11.79 9.02
C LEU A 34 -10.85 11.66 7.53
N TRP A 35 -10.21 10.57 7.10
CA TRP A 35 -9.94 10.37 5.67
C TRP A 35 -11.19 10.08 4.85
N ASP A 36 -12.13 9.29 5.40
CA ASP A 36 -13.40 8.99 4.73
C ASP A 36 -14.25 10.27 4.58
N THR A 37 -14.36 11.07 5.65
CA THR A 37 -15.09 12.36 5.62
C THR A 37 -14.46 13.37 4.64
N ILE A 38 -13.13 13.47 4.58
CA ILE A 38 -12.45 14.33 3.60
C ILE A 38 -12.71 13.84 2.17
N GLN A 39 -12.69 12.53 1.93
CA GLN A 39 -12.89 11.95 0.59
C GLN A 39 -14.34 12.10 0.09
N GLU A 40 -15.32 12.18 0.98
CA GLU A 40 -16.72 12.47 0.67
C GLU A 40 -16.93 13.96 0.31
N VAL A 41 -16.37 14.87 1.11
CA VAL A 41 -16.52 16.31 0.89
C VAL A 41 -15.71 16.78 -0.32
N CYS A 42 -14.49 16.25 -0.49
CA CYS A 42 -13.61 16.64 -1.57
C CYS A 42 -13.88 15.84 -2.85
N SER A 43 -13.87 16.54 -3.97
CA SER A 43 -13.94 15.92 -5.30
C SER A 43 -12.74 15.03 -5.63
N PHE A 44 -12.97 13.99 -6.43
CA PHE A 44 -11.88 13.22 -7.04
C PHE A 44 -11.01 14.10 -7.94
N THR A 45 -9.69 13.86 -7.90
CA THR A 45 -8.75 14.50 -8.82
C THR A 45 -8.98 14.05 -10.26
N SER A 46 -8.60 14.88 -11.23
CA SER A 46 -8.76 14.59 -12.67
C SER A 46 -8.24 13.21 -13.06
N TYR A 47 -7.05 12.82 -12.62
CA TYR A 47 -6.48 11.50 -12.95
C TYR A 47 -7.22 10.34 -12.27
N LYS A 48 -7.82 10.53 -11.07
CA LYS A 48 -8.64 9.49 -10.41
C LYS A 48 -9.96 9.30 -11.16
N ARG A 49 -10.55 10.37 -11.68
CA ARG A 49 -11.77 10.30 -12.50
C ARG A 49 -11.51 9.53 -13.81
N SER A 50 -10.47 9.89 -14.55
CA SER A 50 -10.11 9.20 -15.80
C SER A 50 -9.78 7.71 -15.58
N THR A 51 -9.18 7.35 -14.44
CA THR A 51 -8.90 5.93 -14.15
C THR A 51 -10.17 5.16 -13.84
N LEU A 52 -11.11 5.75 -13.09
CA LEU A 52 -12.42 5.13 -12.84
C LEU A 52 -13.19 4.91 -14.14
N GLU A 53 -13.13 5.84 -15.08
CA GLU A 53 -13.73 5.69 -16.41
C GLU A 53 -13.10 4.53 -17.21
N LEU A 54 -11.78 4.40 -17.19
CA LEU A 54 -11.09 3.29 -17.85
C LEU A 54 -11.44 1.93 -17.22
N LEU A 55 -11.58 1.88 -15.89
CA LEU A 55 -11.97 0.68 -15.16
C LEU A 55 -13.43 0.28 -15.45
N LYS A 56 -14.35 1.24 -15.64
CA LYS A 56 -15.74 0.94 -16.07
C LYS A 56 -15.79 0.21 -17.42
N VAL A 57 -14.86 0.52 -18.33
CA VAL A 57 -14.75 -0.13 -19.64
C VAL A 57 -13.86 -1.38 -19.58
N SER A 58 -13.50 -1.87 -18.38
CA SER A 58 -12.64 -3.05 -18.17
C SER A 58 -11.26 -2.96 -18.85
N LYS A 59 -10.71 -1.74 -18.95
CA LYS A 59 -9.37 -1.50 -19.56
C LYS A 59 -8.25 -1.44 -18.51
N ASP A 60 -8.12 -2.48 -17.69
CA ASP A 60 -7.22 -2.51 -16.53
C ASP A 60 -5.75 -2.26 -16.88
N LYS A 61 -5.26 -2.87 -17.97
CA LYS A 61 -3.88 -2.71 -18.44
C LYS A 61 -3.60 -1.26 -18.85
N GLN A 62 -4.58 -0.57 -19.44
CA GLN A 62 -4.45 0.83 -19.83
C GLN A 62 -4.52 1.74 -18.59
N ALA A 63 -5.43 1.45 -17.65
CA ALA A 63 -5.53 2.17 -16.38
C ALA A 63 -4.22 2.11 -15.58
N LEU A 64 -3.63 0.92 -15.43
CA LEU A 64 -2.35 0.74 -14.74
C LEU A 64 -1.19 1.46 -15.44
N LYS A 65 -1.13 1.45 -16.77
CA LYS A 65 -0.13 2.22 -17.53
C LYS A 65 -0.29 3.73 -17.32
N PHE A 66 -1.52 4.22 -17.31
CA PHE A 66 -1.83 5.63 -17.08
C PHE A 66 -1.43 6.08 -15.67
N ILE A 67 -1.82 5.33 -14.64
CA ILE A 67 -1.46 5.64 -13.25
C ILE A 67 0.05 5.55 -13.06
N LYS A 68 0.70 4.49 -13.57
CA LYS A 68 2.16 4.34 -13.48
C LYS A 68 2.90 5.52 -14.11
N LYS A 69 2.44 6.05 -15.26
CA LYS A 69 3.04 7.24 -15.88
C LYS A 69 2.96 8.50 -14.99
N ARG A 70 1.93 8.62 -14.16
CA ARG A 70 1.73 9.76 -13.25
C ARG A 70 2.42 9.59 -11.90
N VAL A 71 2.48 8.36 -11.40
CA VAL A 71 2.93 8.01 -10.04
C VAL A 71 4.38 7.51 -10.01
N GLY A 72 4.87 6.95 -11.11
CA GLY A 72 6.21 6.39 -11.26
C GLY A 72 6.27 4.87 -11.07
N THR A 73 5.92 4.36 -9.88
CA THR A 73 6.09 2.93 -9.57
C THR A 73 4.84 2.10 -9.83
N HIS A 74 5.03 0.85 -10.25
CA HIS A 74 3.93 -0.08 -10.50
C HIS A 74 3.24 -0.52 -9.20
N THR A 75 3.99 -0.65 -8.10
CA THR A 75 3.42 -0.98 -6.78
C THR A 75 2.47 0.11 -6.29
N HIS A 76 2.82 1.38 -6.45
CA HIS A 76 1.93 2.47 -6.08
C HIS A 76 0.76 2.61 -7.06
N ALA A 77 0.97 2.30 -8.34
CA ALA A 77 -0.13 2.29 -9.32
C ALA A 77 -1.19 1.23 -9.02
N LYS A 78 -0.81 0.08 -8.46
CA LYS A 78 -1.75 -0.95 -7.99
C LYS A 78 -2.47 -0.61 -6.68
N ARG A 79 -1.87 0.26 -5.86
CA ARG A 79 -2.46 0.73 -4.58
C ARG A 79 -3.42 1.91 -4.77
N LYS A 80 -3.29 2.64 -5.89
CA LYS A 80 -4.18 3.72 -6.28
C LYS A 80 -5.39 3.20 -7.01
#